data_AF-A0A3M1HWQ7-F1
#
_entry.id   AF-A0A3M1HWQ7-F1
#
_cell.length_a   1.000
_cell.length_b   1.000
_cell.length_c   1.000
_cell.angle_alpha   90.00
_cell.angle_beta   90.00
_cell.angle_gamma   90.00
#
_symmetry.space_group_name_H-M   'P 1'
#
loop_
_entity.id
_entity.type
_entity.pdbx_description
1 polymer ?
#
loop_
_entity_poly.entity_id
_entity_poly.type
_entity_poly.pdbx_seq_one_letter_code
_entity_poly.pdbx_strand_id
1 'polypeptide(L)'
;MLLHPTALPEPGLGAGAERWLHWLAEHRVRVWQLLPVHPTDHSPYSARSVFAGNPAWLDDAWLVHEGFLPPEAAGAPRKARDAALVQRTERRLREDPALAEDWEA
;
A
#
# COMPACT_ATOMS: atom_id res chain seq x y z
N MET A 1 -20.54 5.44 -0.08
CA MET A 1 -19.91 5.69 1.23
C MET A 1 -18.63 6.47 1.03
N LEU A 2 -18.35 7.51 1.83
CA LEU A 2 -17.10 8.27 1.80
C LEU A 2 -16.29 7.94 3.06
N LEU A 3 -15.13 7.32 2.89
CA LEU A 3 -14.20 7.03 3.97
C LEU A 3 -12.80 6.95 3.39
N HIS A 4 -11.83 7.66 3.95
CA HIS A 4 -10.45 7.51 3.52
C HIS A 4 -9.81 6.29 4.19
N PRO A 5 -8.96 5.47 3.52
CA PRO A 5 -8.32 4.30 4.13
C PRO A 5 -7.50 4.61 5.39
N THR A 6 -6.99 5.83 5.53
CA THR A 6 -6.27 6.24 6.75
C THR A 6 -7.19 6.44 7.97
N ALA A 7 -8.50 6.47 7.77
CA ALA A 7 -9.51 6.57 8.84
C ALA A 7 -10.03 5.19 9.29
N LEU A 8 -9.57 4.10 8.67
CA LEU A 8 -9.89 2.76 9.11
C LEU A 8 -9.19 2.47 10.45
N PRO A 9 -9.76 1.58 11.30
CA PRO A 9 -9.10 1.14 12.53
C PRO A 9 -7.71 0.52 12.28
N GLU A 10 -7.57 -0.15 11.13
CA GLU A 10 -6.29 -0.60 10.57
C GLU A 10 -6.05 0.17 9.26
N PRO A 11 -5.27 1.28 9.32
CA PRO A 11 -5.03 2.15 8.18
C PRO A 11 -4.31 1.46 7.02
N GLY A 12 -4.57 1.92 5.80
CA GLY A 12 -3.87 1.48 4.59
C GLY A 12 -4.73 0.58 3.70
N LEU A 13 -4.08 -0.13 2.78
CA LEU A 13 -4.75 -0.97 1.78
C LEU A 13 -4.57 -2.49 2.03
N GLY A 14 -4.26 -2.88 3.26
CA GLY A 14 -4.16 -4.29 3.67
C GLY A 14 -5.46 -4.87 4.21
N ALA A 15 -5.34 -5.84 5.12
CA ALA A 15 -6.46 -6.58 5.70
C ALA A 15 -7.59 -5.70 6.29
N GLY A 16 -7.27 -4.51 6.82
CA GLY A 16 -8.27 -3.54 7.28
C GLY A 16 -9.20 -3.04 6.18
N ALA A 17 -8.66 -2.77 4.99
CA ALA A 17 -9.44 -2.37 3.82
C ALA A 17 -10.26 -3.55 3.27
N GLU A 18 -9.71 -4.78 3.28
CA GLU A 18 -10.46 -5.98 2.87
C GLU A 18 -11.69 -6.22 3.75
N ARG A 19 -11.53 -6.15 5.08
CA ARG A 19 -12.67 -6.26 6.02
C ARG A 19 -13.70 -5.16 5.81
N TRP A 20 -13.24 -3.94 5.51
CA TRP A 20 -14.14 -2.85 5.16
C TRP A 20 -14.93 -3.11 3.87
N LEU A 21 -14.30 -3.66 2.83
CA LEU A 21 -14.96 -4.05 1.59
C LEU A 21 -16.01 -5.14 1.83
N HIS A 22 -15.70 -6.15 2.66
CA HIS A 22 -16.68 -7.16 3.07
C HIS A 22 -17.89 -6.52 3.77
N TRP A 23 -17.67 -5.62 4.72
CA TRP A 23 -18.73 -4.91 5.41
C TRP A 23 -19.61 -4.09 4.44
N LEU A 24 -18.99 -3.37 3.49
CA LEU A 24 -19.74 -2.63 2.47
C LEU A 24 -20.59 -3.56 1.60
N ALA A 25 -20.05 -4.71 1.19
CA ALA A 25 -20.74 -5.69 0.37
C ALA A 25 -21.95 -6.28 1.10
N GLU A 26 -21.81 -6.64 2.39
CA GLU A 26 -22.89 -7.12 3.25
C GLU A 26 -24.04 -6.11 3.35
N HIS A 27 -23.71 -4.82 3.39
CA HIS A 27 -24.69 -3.72 3.47
C HIS A 27 -25.16 -3.23 2.10
N ARG A 28 -24.83 -3.95 1.02
CA ARG A 28 -25.17 -3.60 -0.37
C ARG A 28 -24.69 -2.21 -0.80
N VAL A 29 -23.67 -1.67 -0.14
CA VAL A 29 -23.03 -0.42 -0.57
C VAL A 29 -22.15 -0.75 -1.78
N ARG A 30 -22.47 -0.16 -2.93
CA ARG A 30 -21.80 -0.47 -4.21
C ARG A 30 -20.69 0.51 -4.59
N VAL A 31 -20.58 1.62 -3.88
CA VAL A 31 -19.60 2.69 -4.17
C VAL A 31 -18.90 3.09 -2.88
N TRP A 32 -17.57 2.97 -2.90
CA TRP A 32 -16.66 3.53 -1.92
C TRP A 32 -15.89 4.69 -2.56
N GLN A 33 -16.12 5.89 -2.07
CA GLN A 33 -15.42 7.10 -2.48
C GLN A 33 -14.25 7.36 -1.52
N LEU A 34 -13.11 7.74 -2.09
CA LEU A 34 -11.88 8.09 -1.38
C LEU A 34 -11.49 9.55 -1.66
N LEU A 35 -10.63 10.09 -0.81
CA LEU A 35 -9.81 11.28 -1.11
C LEU A 35 -8.59 10.85 -1.96
N PRO A 36 -7.82 11.79 -2.55
CA PRO A 36 -6.66 11.43 -3.37
C PRO A 36 -5.64 10.58 -2.63
N VAL A 37 -5.04 9.63 -3.36
CA VAL A 37 -4.22 8.55 -2.81
C VAL A 37 -2.71 8.76 -2.92
N HIS A 38 -2.33 10.01 -3.13
CA HIS A 38 -0.99 10.40 -3.52
C HIS A 38 -0.07 10.66 -2.32
N PRO A 39 1.26 10.64 -2.51
CA PRO A 39 2.21 11.01 -1.48
C PRO A 39 1.99 12.44 -0.97
N THR A 40 1.63 12.58 0.31
CA THR A 40 1.44 13.85 1.00
C THR A 40 1.91 13.76 2.45
N ASP A 41 2.33 14.90 3.01
CA ASP A 41 2.67 15.05 4.43
C ASP A 41 1.57 15.80 5.23
N HIS A 42 0.60 16.43 4.53
CA HIS A 42 -0.41 17.28 5.14
C HIS A 42 -1.80 17.02 4.59
N SER A 43 -2.13 17.60 3.43
CA SER A 43 -3.44 17.45 2.78
C SER A 43 -3.35 16.45 1.63
N PRO A 44 -4.33 15.55 1.45
CA PRO A 44 -4.36 14.65 0.29
C PRO A 44 -4.41 15.40 -1.04
N TYR A 45 -4.77 16.68 -1.05
CA TYR A 45 -4.81 17.54 -2.23
C TYR A 45 -3.50 18.31 -2.50
N SER A 46 -2.51 18.24 -1.60
CA SER A 46 -1.22 18.93 -1.72
C SER A 46 -0.09 17.93 -1.94
N ALA A 47 -0.26 17.00 -2.86
CA ALA A 47 0.66 15.90 -3.09
C ALA A 47 1.89 16.32 -3.92
N ARG A 48 3.02 15.64 -3.71
CA ARG A 48 4.26 15.86 -4.49
C ARG A 48 4.21 15.26 -5.90
N SER A 49 3.29 14.34 -6.13
CA SER A 49 3.04 13.71 -7.43
C SER A 49 1.55 13.46 -7.56
N VAL A 50 1.00 13.70 -8.75
CA VAL A 50 -0.40 13.40 -9.09
C VAL A 50 -0.59 12.01 -9.69
N PHE A 51 0.50 11.26 -9.88
CA PHE A 51 0.49 9.93 -10.49
C PHE A 51 0.86 8.82 -9.49
N ALA A 52 1.79 9.10 -8.58
CA ALA A 52 2.26 8.11 -7.63
C ALA A 52 1.20 7.80 -6.56
N GLY A 53 1.17 6.56 -6.08
CA GLY A 53 0.50 6.17 -4.84
C GLY A 53 1.37 6.45 -3.61
N ASN A 54 0.76 6.63 -2.44
CA ASN A 54 1.48 6.84 -1.19
C ASN A 54 2.08 5.51 -0.66
N PRO A 55 3.42 5.37 -0.56
CA PRO A 55 4.06 4.11 -0.12
C PRO A 55 3.70 3.70 1.31
N ALA A 56 3.26 4.65 2.14
CA ALA A 56 2.84 4.38 3.52
C ALA A 56 1.58 3.51 3.62
N TRP A 57 0.93 3.19 2.50
CA TRP A 57 -0.32 2.43 2.47
C TRP A 57 -0.15 0.96 2.10
N LEU A 58 1.08 0.59 1.72
CA LEU A 58 1.43 -0.79 1.39
C LEU A 58 1.32 -1.67 2.64
N ASP A 59 0.75 -2.85 2.49
CA ASP A 59 0.61 -3.82 3.57
C ASP A 59 1.94 -4.55 3.83
N ASP A 60 2.53 -4.32 4.99
CA ASP A 60 3.76 -4.99 5.40
C ASP A 60 3.59 -6.51 5.51
N ALA A 61 2.42 -7.00 5.94
CA ALA A 61 2.17 -8.42 6.07
C ALA A 61 2.18 -9.09 4.69
N TRP A 62 1.51 -8.48 3.71
CA TRP A 62 1.55 -8.94 2.32
C TRP A 62 2.96 -8.86 1.73
N LEU A 63 3.68 -7.75 1.93
CA LEU A 63 5.03 -7.61 1.40
C LEU A 63 6.01 -8.62 2.00
N VAL A 64 5.85 -8.98 3.27
CA VAL A 64 6.63 -10.04 3.90
C VAL A 64 6.26 -11.40 3.32
N HIS A 65 4.97 -11.68 3.16
CA HIS A 65 4.47 -12.92 2.56
C HIS A 65 5.02 -13.13 1.15
N GLU A 66 4.96 -12.08 0.32
CA GLU A 66 5.49 -12.09 -1.05
C GLU A 66 7.02 -12.02 -1.11
N GLY A 67 7.69 -11.79 0.02
CA GLY A 67 9.15 -11.74 0.10
C GLY A 67 9.77 -10.44 -0.44
N PHE A 68 8.99 -9.36 -0.57
CA PHE A 68 9.49 -8.01 -0.90
C PHE A 68 9.97 -7.23 0.33
N LEU A 69 9.51 -7.57 1.53
CA LEU A 69 9.98 -6.98 2.79
C LEU A 69 10.52 -8.08 3.70
N PRO A 70 11.66 -7.89 4.38
CA PRO A 70 12.09 -8.84 5.40
C PRO A 70 11.22 -8.70 6.67
N PRO A 71 10.89 -9.80 7.38
CA PRO A 71 10.00 -9.75 8.56
C PRO A 71 10.43 -8.74 9.63
N GLU A 72 11.74 -8.58 9.84
CA GLU A 72 12.31 -7.65 10.81
C GLU A 72 12.11 -6.17 10.48
N ALA A 73 11.77 -5.84 9.23
CA ALA A 73 11.48 -4.48 8.80
C ALA A 73 9.98 -4.13 8.84
N ALA A 74 9.10 -5.10 9.07
CA ALA A 74 7.67 -4.86 9.21
C ALA A 74 7.40 -4.01 10.45
N GLY A 75 6.64 -2.92 10.30
CA GLY A 75 6.37 -1.96 11.38
C GLY A 75 7.57 -1.11 11.81
N ALA A 76 8.71 -1.20 11.12
CA ALA A 76 9.86 -0.32 11.37
C ALA A 76 9.53 1.14 10.97
N PRO A 77 10.27 2.14 11.48
CA PRO A 77 10.10 3.52 11.05
C PRO A 77 10.17 3.65 9.52
N ARG A 78 9.26 4.44 8.94
CA ARG A 78 9.03 4.52 7.48
C ARG A 78 10.32 4.57 6.65
N LYS A 79 11.29 5.41 7.02
CA LYS A 79 12.55 5.54 6.28
C LYS A 79 13.35 4.24 6.23
N ALA A 80 13.40 3.50 7.33
CA ALA A 80 14.10 2.21 7.41
C ALA A 80 13.33 1.12 6.67
N ARG A 81 12.00 1.09 6.83
CA ARG A 81 11.10 0.16 6.15
C ARG A 81 11.16 0.33 4.62
N ASP A 82 11.06 1.56 4.12
CA ASP A 82 11.11 1.86 2.69
C ASP A 82 12.50 1.54 2.09
N ALA A 83 13.58 1.79 2.83
CA ALA A 83 14.92 1.40 2.39
C ALA A 83 15.08 -0.13 2.27
N ALA A 84 14.56 -0.90 3.24
CA ALA A 84 14.58 -2.36 3.20
C ALA A 84 13.75 -2.91 2.04
N LEU A 85 12.57 -2.33 1.79
CA LEU A 85 11.72 -2.67 0.65
C LEU A 85 12.46 -2.44 -0.68
N VAL A 86 13.03 -1.25 -0.89
CA VAL A 86 13.74 -0.92 -2.14
C VAL A 86 14.92 -1.88 -2.36
N GLN A 87 15.78 -2.06 -1.36
CA GLN A 87 16.96 -2.94 -1.48
C GLN A 87 16.56 -4.38 -1.83
N ARG A 88 15.48 -4.87 -1.24
CA ARG A 88 15.01 -6.24 -1.45
C ARG A 88 14.34 -6.41 -2.81
N THR A 89 13.53 -5.45 -3.25
CA THR A 89 12.95 -5.42 -4.60
C THR A 89 14.04 -5.35 -5.67
N GLU A 90 15.04 -4.47 -5.52
CA GLU A 90 16.17 -4.38 -6.45
C GLU A 90 17.01 -5.67 -6.51
N ARG A 91 17.16 -6.37 -5.38
CA ARG A 91 17.81 -7.68 -5.39
C ARG A 91 16.98 -8.69 -6.19
N ARG A 92 15.67 -8.74 -5.95
CA ARG A 92 14.78 -9.67 -6.66
C ARG A 92 14.74 -9.41 -8.15
N LEU A 93 14.64 -8.17 -8.58
CA LEU A 93 14.66 -7.81 -10.01
C LEU A 93 15.98 -8.20 -10.70
N ARG A 94 17.10 -8.24 -9.95
CA ARG A 94 18.39 -8.75 -10.47
C ARG A 94 18.43 -10.27 -10.54
N GLU A 95 17.83 -10.95 -9.58
CA GLU A 95 17.76 -12.42 -9.52
C GLU A 95 16.76 -12.98 -10.52
N ASP A 96 15.66 -12.26 -10.76
CA ASP A 96 14.57 -12.61 -11.65
C ASP A 96 14.05 -11.35 -12.37
N PRO A 97 14.62 -11.02 -13.55
CA PRO A 97 14.20 -9.86 -14.33
C PRO A 97 12.76 -9.95 -14.88
N ALA A 98 12.19 -11.16 -15.00
CA ALA A 98 10.84 -11.36 -15.54
C ALA A 98 9.76 -10.73 -14.64
N LEU A 99 10.05 -10.56 -13.33
CA LEU A 99 9.19 -9.82 -12.39
C LEU A 99 8.86 -8.40 -12.84
N ALA A 100 9.66 -7.77 -13.71
CA ALA A 100 9.37 -6.45 -14.25
C ALA A 100 8.39 -6.49 -15.43
N GLU A 101 8.36 -7.59 -16.17
CA GLU A 101 7.55 -7.74 -17.39
C GLU A 101 6.08 -8.06 -17.07
N ASP A 102 5.81 -8.68 -15.91
CA ASP A 102 4.46 -9.00 -15.44
C ASP A 102 3.57 -7.77 -15.13
N TRP A 103 4.12 -6.55 -15.11
CA TRP A 103 3.39 -5.32 -14.77
C TRP A 103 2.82 -4.54 -15.96
N GLU A 104 3.10 -4.98 -17.19
CA GLU A 104 2.66 -4.31 -18.43
C GLU A 104 1.47 -5.00 -19.13
N ALA A 105 0.93 -6.09 -18.57
CA ALA A 105 -0.21 -6.85 -19.09
C ALA A 105 -1.55 -6.46 -18.43
#